data_AF-A0A7X9Q1V4-F1
#
_entry.id   AF-A0A7X9Q1V4-F1
#
_cell.length_a   1.000
_cell.length_b   1.000
_cell.length_c   1.000
_cell.angle_alpha   90.00
_cell.angle_beta   90.00
_cell.angle_gamma   90.00
#
_symmetry.space_group_name_H-M   'P 1'
#
loop_
_entity.id
_entity.type
_entity.pdbx_description
1 polymer ?
#
loop_
_entity_poly.entity_id
_entity_poly.type
_entity_poly.pdbx_seq_one_letter_code
_entity_poly.pdbx_strand_id
1 'polypeptide(L)'
;MSPSAVDYVDTDRYPIVEAGPARDALIARMRGAIEADGCAVLKGFVRAERIADLVEECDRVAVHGHRNFNRTNPYFTQDRPDLPAEHPLRRFYDRSNAFVPADNFRRGSILREIYEWPVFAPFVQAALGEQRFYRYADPLADVIVNTAEAGNGFPWHFDTNNYTVTLAIQNAEVGGD
;
A
#
# COMPACT_ATOMS: atom_id res chain seq x y z
N MET A 1 -11.69 21.65 10.23
CA MET A 1 -11.30 21.84 8.82
C MET A 1 -11.18 20.45 8.22
N SER A 2 -11.61 20.25 6.97
CA SER A 2 -11.38 18.97 6.29
C SER A 2 -9.88 18.78 6.08
N PRO A 3 -9.33 17.56 6.23
CA PRO A 3 -7.92 17.32 5.98
C PRO A 3 -7.56 17.66 4.54
N SER A 4 -6.35 18.17 4.31
CA SER A 4 -5.76 18.31 2.98
C SER A 4 -4.50 17.47 2.89
N ALA A 5 -4.26 16.78 1.79
CA ALA A 5 -3.08 15.94 1.61
C ALA A 5 -1.75 16.66 1.92
N VAL A 6 -1.66 17.96 1.61
CA VAL A 6 -0.46 18.78 1.87
C VAL A 6 -0.16 18.98 3.36
N ASP A 7 -1.18 18.91 4.22
CA ASP A 7 -1.02 19.03 5.67
C ASP A 7 -0.43 17.75 6.29
N TYR A 8 -0.50 16.62 5.57
CA TYR A 8 -0.08 15.30 6.02
C TYR A 8 1.21 14.84 5.36
N VAL A 9 1.41 15.12 4.07
CA VAL A 9 2.64 14.72 3.35
C VAL A 9 3.77 15.70 3.67
N ASP A 10 4.96 15.18 3.95
CA ASP A 10 6.18 15.98 4.14
C ASP A 10 6.72 16.45 2.78
N THR A 11 6.13 17.53 2.26
CA THR A 11 6.49 18.12 0.97
C THR A 11 7.84 18.83 0.98
N ASP A 12 8.35 19.16 2.17
CA ASP A 12 9.68 19.77 2.34
C ASP A 12 10.75 18.72 2.06
N ARG A 13 10.53 17.49 2.54
CA ARG A 13 11.38 16.33 2.27
C ARG A 13 11.13 15.70 0.89
N TYR A 14 9.88 15.68 0.46
CA TYR A 14 9.44 15.06 -0.79
C TYR A 14 8.69 16.08 -1.66
N PRO A 15 9.40 16.84 -2.53
CA PRO A 15 8.81 17.90 -3.33
C PRO A 15 8.00 17.33 -4.51
N ILE A 16 6.88 16.67 -4.21
CA ILE A 16 6.05 16.00 -5.22
C ILE A 16 5.05 16.95 -5.89
N VAL A 17 4.83 18.12 -5.30
CA VAL A 17 3.87 19.15 -5.74
C VAL A 17 4.40 19.95 -6.92
N GLU A 18 5.62 20.48 -6.80
CA GLU A 18 6.22 21.38 -7.78
C GLU A 18 7.17 20.61 -8.70
N ALA A 19 7.10 20.88 -9.99
CA ALA A 19 8.10 20.40 -10.93
C ALA A 19 9.44 21.12 -10.67
N GLY A 20 10.54 20.42 -10.89
CA GLY A 20 11.87 21.02 -10.82
C GLY A 20 12.96 20.02 -10.44
N PRO A 21 14.21 20.49 -10.37
CA PRO A 21 15.39 19.62 -10.20
C PRO A 21 15.34 18.73 -8.95
N ALA A 22 14.75 19.22 -7.86
CA ALA A 22 14.62 18.44 -6.63
C ALA A 22 13.65 17.26 -6.77
N ARG A 23 12.51 17.48 -7.45
CA ARG A 23 11.54 16.43 -7.78
C ARG A 23 12.13 15.43 -8.76
N ASP A 24 12.85 15.90 -9.77
CA ASP A 24 13.49 15.04 -10.78
C ASP A 24 14.57 14.15 -10.15
N ALA A 25 15.38 14.70 -9.23
CA ALA A 25 16.36 13.94 -8.47
C ALA A 25 15.71 12.89 -7.55
N LEU A 26 14.57 13.22 -6.92
CA LEU A 26 13.77 12.27 -6.14
C LEU A 26 13.28 11.11 -7.03
N ILE A 27 12.72 11.41 -8.20
CA ILE A 27 12.24 10.40 -9.16
C ILE A 27 13.38 9.52 -9.65
N ALA A 28 14.53 10.11 -10.02
CA ALA A 28 15.70 9.36 -10.46
C ALA A 28 16.21 8.40 -9.38
N ARG A 29 16.24 8.85 -8.11
CA ARG A 29 16.60 8.01 -6.96
C ARG A 29 15.62 6.85 -6.77
N MET A 30 14.31 7.13 -6.86
CA MET A 30 13.28 6.09 -6.74
C MET A 30 13.37 5.07 -7.86
N ARG A 31 13.58 5.50 -9.10
CA ARG A 31 13.78 4.60 -10.25
C ARG A 31 14.99 3.69 -10.04
N GLY A 32 16.12 4.24 -9.61
CA GLY A 32 17.31 3.45 -9.31
C GLY A 32 17.06 2.40 -8.22
N ALA A 33 16.30 2.73 -7.17
CA ALA A 33 15.94 1.78 -6.11
C ALA A 33 14.98 0.69 -6.61
N ILE A 34 13.97 1.05 -7.41
CA ILE A 34 13.04 0.08 -8.00
C ILE A 34 13.76 -0.86 -8.97
N GLU A 35 14.69 -0.36 -9.78
CA GLU A 35 15.49 -1.19 -10.70
C GLU A 35 16.42 -2.14 -9.95
N ALA A 36 16.99 -1.72 -8.81
CA ALA A 36 17.93 -2.51 -8.02
C ALA A 36 17.24 -3.54 -7.13
N ASP A 37 16.20 -3.12 -6.39
CA ASP A 37 15.63 -3.86 -5.27
C ASP A 37 14.16 -4.24 -5.48
N GLY A 38 13.53 -3.78 -6.57
CA GLY A 38 12.10 -3.98 -6.84
C GLY A 38 11.18 -3.03 -6.06
N CYS A 39 11.71 -2.14 -5.22
CA CYS A 39 10.91 -1.16 -4.49
C CYS A 39 11.69 0.14 -4.17
N ALA A 40 10.96 1.20 -3.85
CA ALA A 40 11.54 2.44 -3.30
C ALA A 40 10.83 2.80 -1.99
N VAL A 41 11.61 3.12 -0.96
CA VAL A 41 11.09 3.45 0.38
C VAL A 41 11.25 4.94 0.69
N LEU A 42 10.13 5.62 0.96
CA LEU A 42 10.08 7.03 1.35
C LEU A 42 9.79 7.13 2.85
N LYS A 43 10.83 6.94 3.67
CA LYS A 43 10.70 7.02 5.14
C LYS A 43 10.25 8.42 5.56
N GLY A 44 9.20 8.51 6.37
CA GLY A 44 8.64 9.79 6.80
C GLY A 44 7.94 10.55 5.68
N PHE A 45 7.33 9.83 4.72
CA PHE A 45 6.51 10.44 3.69
C PHE A 45 5.33 11.22 4.27
N VAL A 46 4.71 10.69 5.33
CA VAL A 46 3.77 11.41 6.17
C VAL A 46 4.53 12.09 7.31
N ARG A 47 4.17 13.34 7.59
CA ARG A 47 4.70 14.16 8.68
C ARG A 47 4.51 13.44 10.02
N ALA A 48 5.57 13.41 10.83
CA ALA A 48 5.58 12.63 12.07
C ALA A 48 4.47 13.05 13.04
N GLU A 49 4.20 14.35 13.12
CA GLU A 49 3.15 14.94 13.95
C GLU A 49 1.72 14.63 13.47
N ARG A 50 1.56 14.01 12.29
CA ARG A 50 0.27 13.64 11.68
C ARG A 50 0.01 12.13 11.67
N ILE A 51 0.98 11.32 12.09
CA ILE A 51 0.82 9.86 12.11
C ILE A 51 -0.32 9.45 13.08
N ALA A 52 -0.45 10.12 14.22
CA ALA A 52 -1.51 9.82 15.20
C ALA A 52 -2.92 10.00 14.59
N ASP A 53 -3.12 11.03 13.78
CA ASP A 53 -4.38 11.31 13.09
C ASP A 53 -4.73 10.16 12.09
N LEU A 54 -3.73 9.62 11.40
CA LEU A 54 -3.91 8.45 10.51
C LEU A 54 -4.25 7.18 11.27
N VAL A 55 -3.54 6.91 12.38
CA VAL A 55 -3.84 5.76 13.26
C VAL A 55 -5.28 5.84 13.76
N GLU A 56 -5.70 7.00 14.27
CA GLU A 56 -7.08 7.19 14.75
C GLU A 56 -8.12 7.01 13.64
N GLU A 57 -7.85 7.47 12.42
CA GLU A 57 -8.69 7.19 11.26
C GLU A 57 -8.81 5.68 10.98
N CYS A 58 -7.69 4.96 10.94
CA CYS A 58 -7.65 3.52 10.71
C CYS A 58 -8.39 2.75 11.81
N ASP A 59 -8.17 3.07 13.08
CA ASP A 59 -8.82 2.44 14.23
C ASP A 59 -10.33 2.59 14.18
N ARG A 60 -10.82 3.79 13.83
CA ARG A 60 -12.25 4.07 13.73
C ARG A 60 -12.95 3.21 12.68
N VAL A 61 -12.28 2.89 11.58
CA VAL A 61 -12.86 2.11 10.48
C VAL A 61 -12.52 0.62 10.54
N ALA A 62 -11.60 0.20 11.41
CA ALA A 62 -11.15 -1.19 11.54
C ALA A 62 -12.31 -2.19 11.77
N VAL A 63 -13.38 -1.75 12.44
CA VAL A 63 -14.60 -2.56 12.67
C VAL A 63 -15.30 -2.98 11.37
N HIS A 64 -15.07 -2.27 10.26
CA HIS A 64 -15.60 -2.60 8.94
C HIS A 64 -14.68 -3.53 8.14
N GLY A 65 -13.56 -3.98 8.74
CA GLY A 65 -12.62 -4.89 8.12
C GLY A 65 -13.22 -6.28 7.87
N HIS A 66 -13.12 -6.77 6.63
CA HIS A 66 -13.46 -8.14 6.30
C HIS A 66 -12.27 -9.05 6.63
N ARG A 67 -12.43 -9.88 7.67
CA ARG A 67 -11.44 -10.87 8.10
C ARG A 67 -11.57 -12.14 7.27
N ASN A 68 -10.45 -12.62 6.75
CA ASN A 68 -10.40 -13.86 6.00
C ASN A 68 -9.28 -14.77 6.51
N PHE A 69 -9.64 -16.03 6.74
CA PHE A 69 -8.74 -17.10 7.10
C PHE A 69 -8.81 -18.17 6.03
N ASN A 70 -7.70 -18.38 5.33
CA ASN A 70 -7.63 -19.37 4.27
C ASN A 70 -6.22 -19.92 4.14
N ARG A 71 -6.06 -20.88 3.23
CA ARG A 71 -4.75 -21.38 2.81
C ARG A 71 -4.47 -20.96 1.39
N THR A 72 -3.31 -20.37 1.16
CA THR A 72 -2.91 -19.85 -0.16
C THR A 72 -1.54 -20.37 -0.56
N ASN A 73 -1.35 -20.61 -1.85
CA ASN A 73 -0.02 -20.70 -2.45
C ASN A 73 0.44 -19.31 -2.89
N PRO A 74 1.72 -19.13 -3.29
CA PRO A 74 2.26 -17.82 -3.67
C PRO A 74 1.61 -17.13 -4.88
N TYR A 75 0.72 -17.81 -5.59
CA TYR A 75 0.09 -17.37 -6.83
C TYR A 75 -1.44 -17.28 -6.71
N PHE A 76 -2.00 -17.53 -5.52
CA PHE A 76 -3.44 -17.58 -5.25
C PHE A 76 -4.23 -18.54 -6.15
N THR A 77 -3.62 -19.65 -6.57
CA THR A 77 -4.31 -20.67 -7.39
C THR A 77 -4.83 -21.84 -6.56
N GLN A 78 -5.70 -22.66 -7.17
CA GLN A 78 -6.09 -23.96 -6.64
C GLN A 78 -4.91 -24.96 -6.67
N ASP A 79 -5.01 -26.03 -5.88
CA ASP A 79 -4.02 -27.11 -5.91
C ASP A 79 -3.98 -27.79 -7.29
N ARG A 80 -2.82 -28.35 -7.63
CA ARG A 80 -2.53 -29.03 -8.89
C ARG A 80 -2.01 -30.45 -8.61
N PRO A 81 -2.90 -31.41 -8.31
CA PRO A 81 -2.52 -32.78 -7.95
C PRO A 81 -1.71 -33.52 -9.02
N ASP A 82 -1.75 -33.04 -10.26
CA ASP A 82 -0.96 -33.51 -11.39
C ASP A 82 0.54 -33.15 -11.30
N LEU A 83 0.93 -32.28 -10.36
CA LEU A 83 2.32 -31.87 -10.14
C LEU A 83 2.95 -32.57 -8.92
N PRO A 84 4.29 -32.66 -8.84
CA PRO A 84 4.98 -33.15 -7.64
C PRO A 84 4.57 -32.38 -6.38
N ALA A 85 4.52 -33.05 -5.23
CA ALA A 85 4.06 -32.46 -3.97
C ALA A 85 4.90 -31.25 -3.51
N GLU A 86 6.17 -31.20 -3.91
CA GLU A 86 7.12 -30.14 -3.56
C GLU A 86 7.01 -28.91 -4.47
N HIS A 87 6.22 -28.99 -5.55
CA HIS A 87 6.06 -27.91 -6.52
C HIS A 87 5.44 -26.65 -5.87
N PRO A 88 5.91 -25.42 -6.16
CA PRO A 88 5.43 -24.20 -5.51
C PRO A 88 3.90 -23.99 -5.57
N LEU A 89 3.26 -24.34 -6.69
CA LEU A 89 1.80 -24.30 -6.85
C LEU A 89 1.03 -25.22 -5.88
N ARG A 90 1.71 -26.18 -5.26
CA ARG A 90 1.16 -27.13 -4.29
C ARG A 90 1.55 -26.81 -2.85
N ARG A 91 2.34 -25.75 -2.62
CA ARG A 91 2.75 -25.31 -1.28
C ARG A 91 1.76 -24.28 -0.75
N PHE A 92 0.92 -24.69 0.18
CA PHE A 92 -0.10 -23.86 0.81
C PHE A 92 0.28 -23.50 2.24
N TYR A 93 0.14 -22.21 2.56
CA TYR A 93 0.41 -21.65 3.87
C TYR A 93 -0.87 -21.09 4.46
N ASP A 94 -0.99 -21.13 5.78
CA ASP A 94 -2.11 -20.46 6.46
C ASP A 94 -1.95 -18.95 6.32
N ARG A 95 -3.07 -18.28 6.08
CA ARG A 95 -3.16 -16.84 5.89
C ARG A 95 -4.25 -16.29 6.80
N SER A 96 -3.93 -15.18 7.45
CA SER A 96 -4.86 -14.39 8.25
C SER A 96 -4.67 -12.92 7.90
N ASN A 97 -5.65 -12.34 7.23
CA ASN A 97 -5.61 -10.94 6.83
C ASN A 97 -6.99 -10.30 7.02
N ALA A 98 -7.00 -8.97 7.15
CA ALA A 98 -8.24 -8.22 7.23
C ALA A 98 -8.11 -6.91 6.46
N PHE A 99 -9.00 -6.69 5.50
CA PHE A 99 -9.02 -5.46 4.73
C PHE A 99 -10.27 -4.65 5.05
N VAL A 100 -10.09 -3.36 5.32
CA VAL A 100 -11.17 -2.38 5.32
C VAL A 100 -11.38 -1.90 3.88
N PRO A 101 -12.55 -2.16 3.25
CA PRO A 101 -12.79 -1.78 1.87
C PRO A 101 -12.93 -0.27 1.70
N ALA A 102 -12.69 0.19 0.47
CA ALA A 102 -12.43 1.60 0.20
C ALA A 102 -13.65 2.53 0.32
N ASP A 103 -14.86 1.98 0.32
CA ASP A 103 -16.13 2.68 0.52
C ASP A 103 -16.32 3.18 1.98
N ASN A 104 -15.44 2.76 2.90
CA ASN A 104 -15.36 3.29 4.26
C ASN A 104 -14.56 4.60 4.34
N PHE A 105 -13.82 4.98 3.29
CA PHE A 105 -13.03 6.22 3.22
C PHE A 105 -13.73 7.25 2.33
N ARG A 106 -14.71 7.96 2.91
CA ARG A 106 -15.45 9.04 2.24
C ARG A 106 -14.58 10.28 2.06
N ARG A 107 -15.06 11.25 1.27
CA ARG A 107 -14.46 12.59 1.15
C ARG A 107 -14.22 13.20 2.54
N GLY A 108 -13.00 13.69 2.80
CA GLY A 108 -12.56 14.13 4.11
C GLY A 108 -11.88 13.04 4.96
N SER A 109 -11.73 11.81 4.48
CA SER A 109 -10.76 10.85 5.03
C SER A 109 -9.34 11.26 4.64
N ILE A 110 -8.39 11.14 5.57
CA ILE A 110 -6.99 11.49 5.33
C ILE A 110 -6.41 10.61 4.21
N LEU A 111 -6.61 9.30 4.29
CA LEU A 111 -6.15 8.34 3.27
C LEU A 111 -6.75 8.64 1.90
N ARG A 112 -8.06 8.96 1.85
CA ARG A 112 -8.75 9.32 0.60
C ARG A 112 -8.19 10.61 0.01
N GLU A 113 -7.94 11.64 0.83
CA GLU A 113 -7.36 12.91 0.37
C GLU A 113 -5.94 12.73 -0.19
N ILE A 114 -5.08 11.91 0.43
CA ILE A 114 -3.74 11.61 -0.09
C ILE A 114 -3.84 10.83 -1.41
N TYR A 115 -4.68 9.79 -1.46
CA TYR A 115 -4.86 8.96 -2.65
C TYR A 115 -5.38 9.75 -3.86
N GLU A 116 -6.35 10.62 -3.62
CA GLU A 116 -6.99 11.44 -4.65
C GLU A 116 -6.21 12.70 -5.00
N TRP A 117 -5.20 13.06 -4.19
CA TRP A 117 -4.38 14.25 -4.39
C TRP A 117 -3.86 14.32 -5.83
N PRO A 118 -4.13 15.40 -6.61
CA PRO A 118 -3.88 15.41 -8.05
C PRO A 118 -2.42 15.16 -8.46
N VAL A 119 -1.46 15.43 -7.57
CA VAL A 119 -0.03 15.25 -7.83
C VAL A 119 0.49 13.86 -7.46
N PHE A 120 -0.25 13.08 -6.65
CA PHE A 120 0.22 11.80 -6.12
C PHE A 120 0.34 10.73 -7.22
N ALA A 121 -0.72 10.48 -7.98
CA ALA A 121 -0.68 9.51 -9.07
C ALA A 121 0.35 9.87 -10.17
N PRO A 122 0.45 11.12 -10.66
CA PRO A 122 1.52 11.52 -11.59
C PRO A 122 2.93 11.36 -11.03
N PHE A 123 3.13 11.57 -9.72
CA PHE A 123 4.41 11.33 -9.07
C PHE A 123 4.79 9.84 -9.07
N VAL A 124 3.86 8.96 -8.65
CA VAL A 124 4.07 7.51 -8.68
C VAL A 124 4.32 7.01 -10.11
N GLN A 125 3.53 7.47 -11.08
CA GLN A 125 3.72 7.14 -12.49
C GLN A 125 5.13 7.49 -12.98
N ALA A 126 5.61 8.70 -12.67
CA ALA A 126 6.93 9.16 -13.08
C ALA A 126 8.05 8.34 -12.43
N ALA A 127 7.88 7.95 -11.17
CA ALA A 127 8.82 7.08 -10.45
C ALA A 127 8.83 5.63 -10.96
N LEU A 128 7.71 5.12 -11.48
CA LEU A 128 7.65 3.80 -12.13
C LEU A 128 8.16 3.84 -13.57
N GLY A 129 8.23 5.02 -14.19
CA GLY A 129 8.61 5.17 -15.59
C GLY A 129 7.52 4.73 -16.58
N GLU A 130 6.28 4.65 -16.13
CA GLU A 130 5.17 4.10 -16.91
C GLU A 130 4.46 5.14 -17.78
N GLN A 131 4.15 4.77 -19.02
CA GLN A 131 3.35 5.61 -19.92
C GLN A 131 1.85 5.53 -19.62
N ARG A 132 1.38 4.37 -19.15
CA ARG A 132 -0.03 4.08 -18.89
C ARG A 132 -0.20 3.66 -17.43
N PHE A 133 -0.49 4.64 -16.59
CA PHE A 133 -0.71 4.44 -15.16
C PHE A 133 -2.14 4.88 -14.80
N TYR A 134 -2.89 3.98 -14.17
CA TYR A 134 -4.28 4.21 -13.82
C TYR A 134 -4.50 3.82 -12.37
N ARG A 135 -5.36 4.57 -11.68
CA ARG A 135 -5.91 4.15 -10.39
C ARG A 135 -6.71 2.87 -10.56
N TYR A 136 -6.74 2.05 -9.51
CA TYR A 136 -7.51 0.83 -9.51
C TYR A 136 -9.00 1.17 -9.63
N ALA A 137 -9.70 0.53 -10.57
CA ALA A 137 -11.06 0.91 -10.92
C ALA A 137 -12.13 0.32 -9.97
N ASP A 138 -11.77 -0.68 -9.18
CA ASP A 138 -12.68 -1.28 -8.21
C ASP A 138 -12.89 -0.31 -7.03
N PRO A 139 -14.12 0.20 -6.82
CA PRO A 139 -14.42 1.16 -5.78
C PRO A 139 -14.30 0.59 -4.35
N LEU A 140 -14.07 -0.71 -4.19
CA LEU A 140 -13.83 -1.35 -2.90
C LEU A 140 -12.35 -1.60 -2.61
N ALA A 141 -11.48 -1.53 -3.63
CA ALA A 141 -10.08 -1.94 -3.51
C ALA A 141 -9.06 -0.86 -3.89
N ASP A 142 -9.51 0.35 -4.22
CA ASP A 142 -8.65 1.42 -4.73
C ASP A 142 -7.71 2.03 -3.67
N VAL A 143 -8.22 2.25 -2.46
CA VAL A 143 -7.46 2.59 -1.25
C VAL A 143 -8.05 1.85 -0.06
N ILE A 144 -7.31 0.85 0.41
CA ILE A 144 -7.73 -0.04 1.50
C ILE A 144 -6.78 0.10 2.69
N VAL A 145 -7.28 -0.24 3.88
CA VAL A 145 -6.42 -0.47 5.04
C VAL A 145 -6.31 -1.96 5.28
N ASN A 146 -5.09 -2.48 5.25
CA ASN A 146 -4.79 -3.81 5.75
C ASN A 146 -4.61 -3.71 7.27
N THR A 147 -5.52 -4.33 8.02
CA THR A 147 -5.42 -4.47 9.46
C THR A 147 -4.84 -5.85 9.76
N ALA A 148 -3.80 -5.88 10.59
CA ALA A 148 -3.15 -7.10 11.03
C ALA A 148 -3.38 -7.26 12.54
N GLU A 149 -3.66 -8.50 12.95
CA GLU A 149 -3.70 -8.91 14.34
C GLU A 149 -2.74 -10.09 14.53
N ALA A 150 -2.52 -10.47 15.79
CA ALA A 150 -1.74 -11.67 16.11
C ALA A 150 -2.27 -12.89 15.33
N GLY A 151 -1.38 -13.56 14.60
CA GLY A 151 -1.74 -14.68 13.73
C GLY A 151 -0.64 -15.02 12.73
N ASN A 152 -1.02 -15.76 11.68
CA ASN A 152 -0.11 -16.24 10.64
C ASN A 152 0.29 -15.14 9.63
N GLY A 153 -0.40 -14.01 9.66
CA GLY A 153 -0.17 -12.88 8.76
C GLY A 153 -0.47 -13.21 7.30
N PHE A 154 0.22 -12.50 6.42
CA PHE A 154 0.10 -12.68 4.97
C PHE A 154 1.35 -13.41 4.45
N PRO A 155 1.26 -14.70 4.06
CA PRO A 155 2.42 -15.44 3.56
C PRO A 155 2.99 -14.84 2.27
N TRP A 156 4.23 -15.20 1.97
CA TRP A 156 4.94 -14.80 0.75
C TRP A 156 4.11 -15.12 -0.51
N HIS A 157 3.96 -14.13 -1.39
CA HIS A 157 3.18 -14.23 -2.62
C HIS A 157 3.64 -13.21 -3.67
N PHE A 158 3.14 -13.36 -4.88
CA PHE A 158 3.14 -12.31 -5.90
C PHE A 158 1.80 -11.58 -5.87
N ASP A 159 1.84 -10.25 -5.89
CA ASP A 159 0.65 -9.44 -6.10
C ASP A 159 0.07 -9.69 -7.50
N THR A 160 -1.25 -9.61 -7.61
CA THR A 160 -1.95 -9.66 -8.90
C THR A 160 -1.96 -8.31 -9.62
N ASN A 161 -1.59 -7.23 -8.92
CA ASN A 161 -1.46 -5.90 -9.47
C ASN A 161 -0.06 -5.71 -10.06
N ASN A 162 0.07 -4.87 -11.10
CA ASN A 162 1.37 -4.54 -11.67
C ASN A 162 2.26 -3.78 -10.67
N TYR A 163 1.65 -2.97 -9.81
CA TYR A 163 2.33 -2.18 -8.78
C TYR A 163 1.44 -2.04 -7.55
N THR A 164 2.09 -1.93 -6.40
CA THR A 164 1.45 -1.66 -5.11
C THR A 164 2.17 -0.50 -4.43
N VAL A 165 1.39 0.42 -3.86
CA VAL A 165 1.91 1.51 -3.02
C VAL A 165 1.38 1.28 -1.61
N THR A 166 2.30 1.10 -0.66
CA THR A 166 1.94 0.87 0.74
C THR A 166 2.34 2.09 1.57
N LEU A 167 1.38 2.61 2.32
CA LEU A 167 1.64 3.53 3.41
C LEU A 167 1.69 2.72 4.71
N ALA A 168 2.88 2.52 5.27
CA ALA A 168 3.05 1.88 6.57
C ALA A 168 2.68 2.89 7.68
N ILE A 169 1.58 2.61 8.39
CA ILE A 169 1.00 3.54 9.38
C ILE A 169 1.42 3.18 10.80
N GLN A 170 1.34 1.90 11.15
CA GLN A 170 1.61 1.41 12.50
C GLN A 170 2.36 0.09 12.44
N ASN A 171 3.41 -0.03 13.24
CA ASN A 171 4.15 -1.28 13.40
C ASN A 171 3.49 -2.16 14.46
N ALA A 172 3.61 -3.48 14.30
CA ALA A 172 3.31 -4.42 15.36
C ALA A 172 4.33 -4.32 16.50
N GLU A 173 3.95 -4.81 17.69
CA GLU A 173 4.89 -4.93 18.81
C GLU A 173 5.97 -5.98 18.54
N VAL A 174 5.61 -7.07 17.86
CA VAL A 174 6.49 -8.19 17.47
C VAL A 174 6.02 -8.78 16.13
N GLY A 175 6.97 -9.07 15.24
CA GLY A 175 6.70 -9.60 13.89
C GLY A 175 6.13 -8.54 12.95
N GLY A 176 5.59 -8.97 11.82
CA GLY A 176 5.03 -8.07 10.80
C GLY A 176 6.07 -7.35 9.92
N ASP A 177 7.31 -7.84 9.94
CA ASP A 177 8.37 -7.46 8.98
C ASP A 177 8.04 -7.91 7.54
#